data_AF-A0A1V3TWP4-F1
#
_entry.id   AF-A0A1V3TWP4-F1
#
_cell.length_a   1.000
_cell.length_b   1.000
_cell.length_c   1.000
_cell.angle_alpha   90.00
_cell.angle_beta   90.00
_cell.angle_gamma   90.00
#
_symmetry.space_group_name_H-M   'P 1'
#
loop_
_entity.id
_entity.type
_entity.pdbx_description
1 polymer ?
#
loop_
_entity_poly.entity_id
_entity_poly.type
_entity_poly.pdbx_seq_one_letter_code
_entity_poly.pdbx_strand_id
1 'polypeptide(L)'
;MSTALQTLTQKLANRFEISDGSNLIDTLKQTAFKGNVSDSQMTALLIVANQYSLNPWTKEIYAFPDRNNGIVPIVGVDGWSRILNENPQFDGIEFDLDDEKCTCKIYRKDRSRAIQVTEYMTECFRDNSPAWKSHPKRMLRHKAMIQCARLAFGFTGIYDQDEADRIVENQRTDVTPKAPVIETQAVELATAEQLEKLNKLIELTNTDTAKAFAFYGVQNLEQLPKTKADHFIKTLSERLDKQSQQAQQTEIGEEVPL
;
A
#
# COMPACT_ATOMS: atom_id res chain seq x y z
N MET A 1 -16.96 2.61 8.13
CA MET A 1 -16.07 1.60 7.52
C MET A 1 -15.87 0.33 8.38
N SER A 2 -16.21 0.32 9.67
CA SER A 2 -16.04 -0.83 10.59
C SER A 2 -16.94 -2.07 10.29
N THR A 3 -18.07 -1.90 9.61
CA THR A 3 -19.09 -2.97 9.44
C THR A 3 -18.72 -4.10 8.49
N ALA A 4 -17.99 -3.83 7.40
CA ALA A 4 -17.63 -4.86 6.41
C ALA A 4 -16.57 -5.84 6.95
N LEU A 5 -15.56 -5.32 7.63
CA LEU A 5 -14.50 -6.13 8.26
C LEU A 5 -15.07 -7.05 9.33
N GLN A 6 -15.92 -6.52 10.22
CA GLN A 6 -16.61 -7.30 11.24
C GLN A 6 -17.46 -8.41 10.60
N THR A 7 -18.25 -8.10 9.58
CA THR A 7 -19.10 -9.09 8.89
C THR A 7 -18.28 -10.20 8.24
N LEU A 8 -17.20 -9.88 7.52
CA LEU A 8 -16.36 -10.88 6.84
C LEU A 8 -15.58 -11.73 7.84
N THR A 9 -15.08 -11.11 8.91
CA THR A 9 -14.41 -11.83 9.99
C THR A 9 -15.39 -12.79 10.67
N GLN A 10 -16.63 -12.35 10.96
CA GLN A 10 -17.66 -13.21 11.54
C GLN A 10 -18.04 -14.38 10.63
N LYS A 11 -18.18 -14.14 9.33
CA LYS A 11 -18.48 -15.22 8.37
C LYS A 11 -17.38 -16.29 8.37
N LEU A 12 -16.12 -15.88 8.43
CA LEU A 12 -14.99 -16.81 8.55
C LEU A 12 -14.98 -17.50 9.92
N ALA A 13 -15.19 -16.75 11.00
CA ALA A 13 -15.27 -17.29 12.35
C ALA A 13 -16.34 -18.39 12.46
N ASN A 14 -17.55 -18.11 11.98
CA ASN A 14 -18.66 -19.06 11.94
C ASN A 14 -18.34 -20.27 11.06
N ARG A 15 -17.68 -20.08 9.90
CA ARG A 15 -17.29 -21.18 9.02
C ARG A 15 -16.28 -22.14 9.68
N PHE A 16 -15.43 -21.62 10.56
CA PHE A 16 -14.40 -22.39 11.25
C PHE A 16 -14.71 -22.64 12.73
N GLU A 17 -15.95 -22.40 13.16
CA GLU A 17 -16.43 -22.58 14.54
C GLU A 17 -15.57 -21.86 15.60
N ILE A 18 -14.97 -20.72 15.23
CA ILE A 18 -14.18 -19.89 16.12
C ILE A 18 -15.14 -18.98 16.90
N SER A 19 -15.14 -19.07 18.22
CA SER A 19 -15.96 -18.21 19.08
C SER A 19 -15.48 -16.76 19.07
N ASP A 20 -16.42 -15.82 19.27
CA ASP A 20 -16.16 -14.38 19.30
C ASP A 20 -15.27 -13.99 20.48
N GLY A 21 -13.96 -14.14 20.31
CA GLY A 21 -12.95 -13.60 21.19
C GLY A 21 -12.69 -12.13 20.88
N SER A 22 -12.50 -11.32 21.93
CA SER A 22 -12.23 -9.87 21.84
C SER A 22 -10.95 -9.45 21.09
N ASN A 23 -10.23 -10.39 20.45
CA ASN A 23 -8.99 -10.15 19.73
C ASN A 23 -8.90 -10.90 18.38
N LEU A 24 -10.00 -11.46 17.86
CA LEU A 24 -10.00 -12.31 16.67
C LEU A 24 -9.39 -11.60 15.45
N ILE A 25 -9.77 -10.33 15.23
CA ILE A 25 -9.23 -9.51 14.13
C ILE A 25 -7.72 -9.34 14.26
N ASP A 26 -7.22 -9.08 15.47
CA ASP A 26 -5.80 -8.86 15.71
C ASP A 26 -4.98 -10.14 15.56
N THR A 27 -5.49 -11.27 16.05
CA THR A 27 -4.86 -12.58 15.81
C THR A 27 -4.82 -12.90 14.32
N LEU A 28 -5.88 -12.59 13.59
CA LEU A 28 -5.94 -12.84 12.15
C LEU A 28 -4.97 -11.95 11.37
N LYS A 29 -4.88 -10.66 11.73
CA LYS A 29 -3.89 -9.73 11.18
C LYS A 29 -2.47 -10.24 11.40
N GLN A 30 -2.14 -10.71 12.61
CA GLN A 30 -0.82 -11.26 12.93
C GLN A 30 -0.53 -12.59 12.21
N THR A 31 -1.55 -13.37 11.89
CA THR A 31 -1.41 -14.68 11.23
C THR A 31 -1.24 -14.53 9.72
N ALA A 32 -2.05 -13.66 9.10
CA ALA A 32 -2.19 -13.53 7.66
C ALA A 32 -1.34 -12.41 7.03
N PHE A 33 -0.70 -11.56 7.84
CA PHE A 33 0.19 -10.51 7.37
C PHE A 33 1.52 -10.53 8.12
N LYS A 34 2.58 -10.04 7.44
CA LYS A 34 3.84 -9.69 8.09
C LYS A 34 3.90 -8.18 8.29
N GLY A 35 3.73 -7.71 9.52
CA GLY A 35 3.81 -6.29 9.89
C GLY A 35 2.46 -5.65 10.20
N ASN A 36 2.46 -4.33 10.41
CA ASN A 36 1.23 -3.58 10.68
C ASN A 36 0.36 -3.50 9.42
N VAL A 37 -0.92 -3.79 9.57
CA VAL A 37 -1.90 -3.83 8.47
C VAL A 37 -3.12 -2.99 8.84
N SER A 38 -3.61 -2.22 7.87
CA SER A 38 -4.84 -1.44 8.04
C SER A 38 -6.09 -2.33 7.95
N ASP A 39 -7.19 -1.86 8.52
CA ASP A 39 -8.50 -2.55 8.41
C ASP A 39 -8.94 -2.71 6.95
N SER A 40 -8.57 -1.77 6.08
CA SER A 40 -8.88 -1.82 4.65
C SER A 40 -8.14 -2.95 3.91
N GLN A 41 -6.85 -3.13 4.20
CA GLN A 41 -6.03 -4.20 3.65
C GLN A 41 -6.48 -5.57 4.18
N MET A 42 -6.84 -5.62 5.47
CA MET A 42 -7.42 -6.82 6.07
C MET A 42 -8.74 -7.19 5.38
N THR A 43 -9.62 -6.23 5.18
CA THR A 43 -10.89 -6.42 4.44
C THR A 43 -10.64 -6.92 3.02
N ALA A 44 -9.66 -6.34 2.31
CA ALA A 44 -9.30 -6.77 0.96
C ALA A 44 -8.87 -8.24 0.92
N LEU A 45 -8.05 -8.69 1.89
CA LEU A 45 -7.65 -10.09 1.98
C LEU A 45 -8.84 -11.00 2.23
N LEU A 46 -9.75 -10.62 3.13
CA LEU A 46 -10.93 -11.42 3.43
C LEU A 46 -11.89 -11.55 2.24
N ILE A 47 -11.99 -10.53 1.39
CA ILE A 47 -12.77 -10.59 0.16
C ILE A 47 -12.20 -11.68 -0.76
N VAL A 48 -10.89 -11.69 -0.98
CA VAL A 48 -10.21 -12.68 -1.84
C VAL A 48 -10.30 -14.09 -1.22
N ALA A 49 -10.07 -14.20 0.08
CA ALA A 49 -10.20 -15.46 0.81
C ALA A 49 -11.61 -16.05 0.66
N ASN A 50 -12.65 -15.23 0.83
CA ASN A 50 -14.03 -15.67 0.67
C ASN A 50 -14.37 -16.05 -0.78
N GLN A 51 -13.88 -15.30 -1.77
CA GLN A 51 -14.10 -15.60 -3.19
C GLN A 51 -13.58 -17.00 -3.58
N TYR A 52 -12.43 -17.40 -3.04
CA TYR A 52 -11.82 -18.70 -3.31
C TYR A 52 -12.06 -19.73 -2.20
N SER A 53 -12.89 -19.40 -1.20
CA SER A 53 -13.12 -20.23 0.00
C SER A 53 -11.86 -20.59 0.80
N LEU A 54 -10.78 -19.82 0.69
CA LEU A 54 -9.49 -20.07 1.34
C LEU A 54 -9.51 -19.73 2.82
N ASN A 55 -8.73 -20.48 3.60
CA ASN A 55 -8.58 -20.26 5.02
C ASN A 55 -7.29 -19.46 5.35
N PRO A 56 -7.41 -18.20 5.84
CA PRO A 56 -6.24 -17.43 6.24
C PRO A 56 -5.58 -17.92 7.54
N TRP A 57 -6.31 -18.67 8.39
CA TRP A 57 -5.79 -19.20 9.66
C TRP A 57 -4.76 -20.31 9.46
N THR A 58 -4.98 -21.17 8.46
CA THR A 58 -4.06 -22.26 8.09
C THR A 58 -3.00 -21.81 7.09
N LYS A 59 -2.93 -20.52 6.76
CA LYS A 59 -2.04 -19.94 5.74
C LYS A 59 -2.23 -20.52 4.35
N GLU A 60 -3.44 -20.99 4.02
CA GLU A 60 -3.80 -21.24 2.62
C GLU A 60 -3.76 -19.94 1.81
N ILE A 61 -4.08 -18.82 2.46
CA ILE A 61 -3.91 -17.47 1.93
C ILE A 61 -3.33 -16.52 2.98
N TYR A 62 -2.42 -15.67 2.55
CA TYR A 62 -1.87 -14.55 3.33
C TYR A 62 -1.58 -13.40 2.37
N ALA A 63 -1.13 -12.25 2.86
CA ALA A 63 -0.80 -11.14 1.98
C ALA A 63 0.42 -10.35 2.43
N PHE A 64 1.10 -9.76 1.44
CA PHE A 64 2.04 -8.68 1.67
C PHE A 64 1.35 -7.33 1.41
N PRO A 65 1.57 -6.33 2.28
CA PRO A 65 1.09 -4.98 2.03
C PRO A 65 1.87 -4.36 0.85
N ASP A 66 1.13 -3.73 -0.07
CA ASP A 66 1.69 -2.94 -1.16
C ASP A 66 1.97 -1.50 -0.68
N ARG A 67 2.89 -0.80 -1.37
CA ARG A 67 3.24 0.61 -1.15
C ARG A 67 2.05 1.56 -1.32
N ASN A 68 1.07 1.20 -2.13
CA ASN A 68 -0.09 2.03 -2.44
C ASN A 68 -1.32 1.70 -1.58
N ASN A 69 -1.13 1.32 -0.31
CA ASN A 69 -2.19 0.85 0.60
C ASN A 69 -3.01 -0.35 0.07
N GLY A 70 -2.49 -1.05 -0.95
CA GLY A 70 -3.05 -2.30 -1.47
C GLY A 70 -2.50 -3.53 -0.75
N ILE A 71 -2.82 -4.70 -1.30
CA ILE A 71 -2.26 -5.99 -0.88
C ILE A 71 -1.89 -6.83 -2.10
N VAL A 72 -0.90 -7.71 -1.95
CA VAL A 72 -0.62 -8.81 -2.88
C VAL A 72 -1.06 -10.11 -2.20
N PRO A 73 -2.21 -10.72 -2.58
CA PRO A 73 -2.70 -11.95 -1.98
C PRO A 73 -1.88 -13.16 -2.46
N ILE A 74 -1.32 -13.89 -1.50
CA ILE A 74 -0.46 -15.03 -1.73
C ILE A 74 -1.18 -16.29 -1.30
N VAL A 75 -1.23 -17.28 -2.19
CA VAL A 75 -1.85 -18.58 -1.95
C VAL A 75 -0.77 -19.64 -1.87
N GLY A 76 -0.75 -20.37 -0.76
CA GLY A 76 0.15 -21.50 -0.57
C GLY A 76 -0.22 -22.68 -1.47
N VAL A 77 0.69 -23.65 -1.60
CA VAL A 77 0.46 -24.86 -2.41
C VAL A 77 -0.80 -25.62 -1.97
N ASP A 78 -1.06 -25.70 -0.66
CA ASP A 78 -2.26 -26.33 -0.12
C ASP A 78 -3.53 -25.55 -0.50
N GLY A 79 -3.47 -24.22 -0.52
CA GLY A 79 -4.56 -23.38 -0.99
C GLY A 79 -4.88 -23.60 -2.47
N TRP A 80 -3.84 -23.68 -3.31
CA TRP A 80 -4.01 -24.03 -4.73
C TRP A 80 -4.61 -25.43 -4.93
N SER A 81 -4.11 -26.40 -4.17
CA SER A 81 -4.64 -27.77 -4.17
C SER A 81 -6.11 -27.80 -3.76
N ARG A 82 -6.49 -27.07 -2.72
CA ARG A 82 -7.88 -26.99 -2.24
C ARG A 82 -8.81 -26.40 -3.31
N ILE A 83 -8.43 -25.26 -3.90
CA ILE A 83 -9.25 -24.61 -4.95
C ILE A 83 -9.44 -25.54 -6.16
N LEU A 84 -8.40 -26.27 -6.56
CA LEU A 84 -8.49 -27.26 -7.64
C LEU A 84 -9.48 -28.37 -7.28
N ASN A 85 -9.31 -29.00 -6.11
CA ASN A 85 -10.14 -30.13 -5.68
C ASN A 85 -11.60 -29.74 -5.43
N GLU A 86 -11.87 -28.51 -5.01
CA GLU A 86 -13.25 -28.00 -4.83
C GLU A 86 -13.93 -27.62 -6.15
N ASN A 87 -13.19 -27.52 -7.26
CA ASN A 87 -13.78 -27.17 -8.54
C ASN A 87 -14.60 -28.36 -9.09
N PRO A 88 -15.91 -28.22 -9.34
CA PRO A 88 -16.75 -29.33 -9.80
C PRO A 88 -16.28 -29.96 -11.12
N GLN A 89 -15.62 -29.16 -11.97
CA GLN A 89 -15.13 -29.58 -13.28
C GLN A 89 -13.73 -30.19 -13.24
N PHE A 90 -13.03 -30.18 -12.10
CA PHE A 90 -11.73 -30.82 -11.97
C PHE A 90 -11.87 -32.34 -12.06
N ASP A 91 -11.05 -32.94 -12.92
CA ASP A 91 -11.07 -34.39 -13.22
C ASP A 91 -9.68 -35.04 -13.09
N GLY A 92 -8.81 -34.40 -12.32
CA GLY A 92 -7.47 -34.88 -12.06
C GLY A 92 -6.37 -34.06 -12.71
N ILE A 93 -5.15 -34.39 -12.30
CA ILE A 93 -3.92 -33.70 -12.67
C ILE A 93 -2.79 -34.72 -12.81
N GLU A 94 -1.98 -34.55 -13.85
CA GLU A 94 -0.80 -35.37 -14.11
C GLU A 94 0.43 -34.47 -14.21
N PHE A 95 1.58 -35.02 -13.83
CA PHE A 95 2.87 -34.36 -13.92
C PHE A 95 3.85 -35.25 -14.67
N ASP A 96 4.46 -34.68 -15.70
CA ASP A 96 5.63 -35.23 -16.38
C ASP A 96 6.83 -34.35 -15.99
N LEU A 97 7.71 -34.89 -15.15
CA LEU A 97 8.78 -34.15 -14.49
C LEU A 97 10.12 -34.82 -14.79
N ASP A 98 11.06 -34.05 -15.34
CA ASP A 98 12.44 -34.43 -15.52
C ASP A 98 13.38 -33.45 -14.78
N ASP A 99 14.68 -33.45 -15.12
CA ASP A 99 15.67 -32.58 -14.48
C ASP A 99 15.58 -31.12 -14.93
N GLU A 100 15.05 -30.86 -16.13
CA GLU A 100 15.06 -29.56 -16.80
C GLU A 100 13.70 -28.87 -16.77
N LYS A 101 12.61 -29.63 -16.75
CA LYS A 101 11.25 -29.11 -16.91
C LYS A 101 10.20 -29.95 -16.18
N CYS A 102 9.04 -29.33 -15.97
CA CYS A 102 7.84 -30.01 -15.51
C CYS A 102 6.65 -29.62 -16.38
N THR A 103 5.99 -30.61 -16.97
CA THR A 103 4.72 -30.44 -17.67
C THR A 103 3.58 -30.88 -16.76
N CYS A 104 2.71 -29.95 -16.42
CA CYS A 104 1.45 -30.20 -15.72
C CYS A 104 0.31 -30.34 -16.73
N LYS A 105 -0.51 -31.38 -16.59
CA LYS A 105 -1.73 -31.61 -17.38
C LYS A 105 -2.92 -31.66 -16.44
N ILE A 106 -3.87 -30.74 -16.61
CA ILE A 106 -5.14 -30.73 -15.87
C ILE A 106 -6.26 -31.21 -16.78
N TYR A 107 -7.01 -32.19 -16.30
CA TYR A 107 -8.18 -32.72 -16.95
C TYR A 107 -9.44 -32.06 -16.40
N ARG A 108 -10.38 -31.77 -17.30
CA ARG A 108 -11.67 -31.20 -16.95
C ARG A 108 -12.78 -32.07 -17.51
N LYS A 109 -13.83 -32.28 -16.71
CA LYS A 109 -14.98 -33.11 -17.09
C LYS A 109 -15.73 -32.59 -18.32
N ASP A 110 -15.70 -31.27 -18.54
CA ASP A 110 -16.37 -30.60 -19.65
C ASP A 110 -15.51 -30.46 -20.92
N ARG A 111 -14.32 -31.10 -20.97
CA ARG A 111 -13.41 -31.02 -22.12
C ARG A 111 -12.86 -32.39 -22.51
N SER A 112 -12.66 -32.58 -23.82
CA SER A 112 -12.04 -33.80 -24.35
C SER A 112 -10.50 -33.76 -24.35
N ARG A 113 -9.90 -32.58 -24.18
CA ARG A 113 -8.45 -32.39 -24.16
C ARG A 113 -8.02 -31.71 -22.87
N ALA A 114 -6.94 -32.19 -22.29
CA ALA A 114 -6.31 -31.60 -21.13
C ALA A 114 -5.78 -30.19 -21.45
N ILE A 115 -5.76 -29.35 -20.43
CA ILE A 115 -4.96 -28.11 -20.44
C ILE A 115 -3.57 -28.52 -19.98
N GLN A 116 -2.55 -28.11 -20.72
CA GLN A 116 -1.16 -28.44 -20.40
C GLN A 116 -0.30 -27.18 -20.33
N VAL A 117 0.60 -27.14 -19.36
CA VAL A 117 1.61 -26.09 -19.20
C VAL A 117 2.94 -26.73 -18.85
N THR A 118 4.00 -26.25 -19.48
CA THR A 118 5.38 -26.68 -19.20
C THR A 118 6.16 -25.50 -18.62
N GLU A 119 6.75 -25.72 -17.45
CA GLU A 119 7.66 -24.78 -16.79
C GLU A 119 9.09 -25.33 -16.83
N TYR A 120 10.07 -24.45 -16.98
CA TYR A 120 11.48 -24.81 -17.10
C TYR A 120 12.27 -24.41 -15.85
N MET A 121 13.12 -25.32 -15.35
CA MET A 121 13.98 -25.09 -14.19
C MET A 121 14.85 -23.84 -14.38
N THR A 122 15.39 -23.65 -15.59
CA THR A 122 16.24 -22.51 -15.95
C THR A 122 15.55 -21.15 -15.81
N GLU A 123 14.23 -21.09 -15.94
CA GLU A 123 13.44 -19.86 -15.84
C GLU A 123 12.82 -19.65 -14.45
N CYS A 124 12.42 -20.75 -13.80
CA CYS A 124 11.74 -20.69 -12.52
C CYS A 124 12.69 -20.63 -11.32
N PHE A 125 13.87 -21.25 -11.41
CA PHE A 125 14.76 -21.43 -10.27
C PHE A 125 15.17 -20.10 -9.63
N ARG A 126 15.17 -20.08 -8.29
CA ARG A 126 15.54 -18.91 -7.49
C ARG A 126 16.64 -19.26 -6.51
N ASP A 127 17.87 -18.81 -6.78
CA ASP A 127 19.00 -19.07 -5.88
C ASP A 127 18.83 -18.39 -4.51
N ASN A 128 18.13 -17.26 -4.45
CA ASN A 128 17.86 -16.57 -3.18
C ASN A 128 16.80 -17.26 -2.29
N SER A 129 16.20 -18.36 -2.74
CA SER A 129 15.17 -19.08 -1.99
C SER A 129 15.69 -20.40 -1.38
N PRO A 130 15.68 -20.55 -0.04
CA PRO A 130 16.06 -21.81 0.61
C PRO A 130 15.20 -23.02 0.18
N ALA A 131 13.93 -22.78 -0.19
CA ALA A 131 13.04 -23.83 -0.67
C ALA A 131 13.47 -24.37 -2.03
N TRP A 132 13.88 -23.49 -2.95
CA TRP A 132 14.44 -23.88 -4.25
C TRP A 132 15.78 -24.58 -4.11
N LYS A 133 16.64 -24.15 -3.18
CA LYS A 133 17.93 -24.82 -2.90
C LYS A 133 17.76 -26.24 -2.35
N SER A 134 16.77 -26.45 -1.48
CA SER A 134 16.55 -27.76 -0.84
C SER A 134 15.70 -28.72 -1.66
N HIS A 135 14.69 -28.22 -2.39
CA HIS A 135 13.72 -29.06 -3.11
C HIS A 135 13.36 -28.49 -4.49
N PRO A 136 14.33 -28.28 -5.41
CA PRO A 136 14.12 -27.56 -6.67
C PRO A 136 13.05 -28.22 -7.56
N LYS A 137 13.10 -29.54 -7.71
CA LYS A 137 12.12 -30.29 -8.53
C LYS A 137 10.69 -30.21 -7.96
N ARG A 138 10.56 -30.21 -6.63
CA ARG A 138 9.26 -30.06 -5.96
C ARG A 138 8.69 -28.67 -6.21
N MET A 139 9.54 -27.64 -6.10
CA MET A 139 9.16 -26.26 -6.38
C MET A 139 8.74 -26.08 -7.84
N LEU A 140 9.50 -26.62 -8.79
CA LEU A 140 9.16 -26.57 -10.22
C LEU A 140 7.80 -27.21 -10.50
N ARG A 141 7.51 -28.37 -9.91
CA ARG A 141 6.20 -29.02 -10.02
C ARG A 141 5.06 -28.14 -9.48
N HIS A 142 5.28 -27.42 -8.39
CA HIS A 142 4.29 -26.46 -7.88
C HIS A 142 4.06 -25.30 -8.85
N LYS A 143 5.11 -24.76 -9.47
CA LYS A 143 4.98 -23.71 -10.49
C LYS A 143 4.15 -24.18 -11.68
N ALA A 144 4.45 -25.36 -12.20
CA ALA A 144 3.69 -25.95 -13.32
C ALA A 144 2.21 -26.17 -12.94
N MET A 145 1.94 -26.68 -11.73
CA MET A 145 0.59 -26.84 -11.21
C MET A 145 -0.17 -25.50 -11.19
N ILE A 146 0.44 -24.45 -10.62
CA ILE A 146 -0.18 -23.14 -10.44
C ILE A 146 -0.52 -22.50 -11.79
N GLN A 147 0.44 -22.47 -12.73
CA GLN A 147 0.20 -21.88 -14.05
C GLN A 147 -0.84 -22.67 -14.86
N CYS A 148 -0.79 -24.00 -14.80
CA CYS A 148 -1.81 -24.84 -15.42
C CYS A 148 -3.19 -24.60 -14.81
N ALA A 149 -3.30 -24.49 -13.49
CA ALA A 149 -4.56 -24.22 -12.78
C ALA A 149 -5.18 -22.88 -13.19
N ARG A 150 -4.36 -21.84 -13.36
CA ARG A 150 -4.82 -20.53 -13.87
C ARG A 150 -5.43 -20.64 -15.25
N LEU A 151 -4.79 -21.34 -16.18
CA LEU A 151 -5.32 -21.51 -17.54
C LEU A 151 -6.53 -22.44 -17.56
N ALA A 152 -6.54 -23.47 -16.71
CA ALA A 152 -7.62 -24.44 -16.65
C ALA A 152 -8.91 -23.84 -16.08
N PHE A 153 -8.85 -22.98 -15.07
CA PHE A 153 -10.04 -22.51 -14.34
C PHE A 153 -10.19 -20.99 -14.25
N GLY A 154 -9.25 -20.21 -14.79
CA GLY A 154 -9.34 -18.75 -14.83
C GLY A 154 -9.10 -18.09 -13.47
N PHE A 155 -8.26 -18.65 -12.60
CA PHE A 155 -7.96 -18.07 -11.30
C PHE A 155 -7.13 -16.77 -11.44
N THR A 156 -7.66 -15.66 -10.91
CA THR A 156 -7.06 -14.32 -11.02
C THR A 156 -6.94 -13.62 -9.66
N GLY A 157 -6.00 -12.70 -9.51
CA GLY A 157 -5.87 -11.87 -8.30
C GLY A 157 -5.30 -12.59 -7.07
N ILE A 158 -4.81 -13.82 -7.24
CA ILE A 158 -4.02 -14.58 -6.27
C ILE A 158 -2.68 -14.94 -6.90
N TYR A 159 -1.63 -15.02 -6.10
CA TYR A 159 -0.24 -15.25 -6.54
C TYR A 159 0.41 -16.35 -5.72
N ASP A 160 1.40 -17.06 -6.28
CA ASP A 160 2.31 -17.82 -5.44
C ASP A 160 3.42 -16.94 -4.84
N GLN A 161 4.15 -17.49 -3.87
CA GLN A 161 5.19 -16.75 -3.14
C GLN A 161 6.25 -16.15 -4.08
N ASP A 162 6.70 -16.90 -5.10
CA ASP A 162 7.75 -16.41 -6.00
C ASP A 162 7.24 -15.30 -6.93
N GLU A 163 5.97 -15.37 -7.36
CA GLU A 163 5.31 -14.30 -8.11
C GLU A 163 5.15 -13.03 -7.27
N ALA A 164 4.72 -13.19 -6.01
CA ALA A 164 4.57 -12.08 -5.09
C ALA A 164 5.91 -11.40 -4.77
N ASP A 165 6.97 -12.19 -4.58
CA ASP A 165 8.32 -11.65 -4.37
C ASP A 165 8.80 -10.85 -5.59
N ARG A 166 8.51 -11.31 -6.83
CA ARG A 166 8.79 -10.53 -8.05
C ARG A 166 8.04 -9.22 -8.09
N ILE A 167 6.75 -9.23 -7.74
CA ILE A 167 5.93 -8.01 -7.72
C ILE A 167 6.52 -7.02 -6.72
N VAL A 168 6.88 -7.48 -5.51
CA VAL A 168 7.49 -6.63 -4.48
C VAL A 168 8.88 -6.14 -4.88
N GLU A 169 9.70 -6.98 -5.53
CA GLU A 169 11.01 -6.61 -6.09
C GLU A 169 10.88 -5.53 -7.18
N ASN A 170 9.95 -5.71 -8.12
CA ASN A 170 9.71 -4.75 -9.19
C ASN A 170 9.13 -3.42 -8.67
N GLN A 171 8.27 -3.47 -7.66
CA GLN A 171 7.78 -2.27 -6.99
C GLN A 171 8.90 -1.51 -6.26
N ARG A 172 9.97 -2.20 -5.83
CA ARG A 172 11.16 -1.56 -5.25
C ARG A 172 12.04 -0.90 -6.31
N THR A 173 12.00 -1.40 -7.55
CA THR A 173 12.89 -1.02 -8.65
C THR A 173 12.09 -0.22 -9.68
N ASP A 174 11.70 1.00 -9.32
CA ASP A 174 10.91 1.85 -10.23
C ASP A 174 11.80 2.42 -11.34
N VAL A 175 11.87 1.73 -12.49
CA VAL A 175 12.50 2.20 -13.74
C VAL A 175 11.50 2.87 -14.68
N THR A 176 10.30 3.17 -14.20
CA THR A 176 9.30 3.90 -14.98
C THR A 176 9.60 5.40 -14.87
N PRO A 177 9.81 6.15 -15.97
CA PRO A 177 9.77 7.61 -15.90
C PRO A 177 8.40 7.99 -15.38
N LYS A 178 8.36 8.50 -14.14
CA LYS A 178 7.14 8.99 -13.50
C LYS A 178 6.46 9.94 -14.49
N ALA A 179 5.32 9.54 -15.06
CA ALA A 179 4.38 10.53 -15.58
C ALA A 179 4.10 11.49 -14.41
N PRO A 180 4.08 12.82 -14.62
CA PRO A 180 3.83 13.74 -13.52
C PRO A 180 2.40 13.55 -13.05
N VAL A 181 2.23 12.68 -12.06
CA VAL A 181 1.06 12.64 -11.19
C VAL A 181 1.16 13.94 -10.40
N ILE A 182 0.31 14.91 -10.76
CA ILE A 182 0.08 16.07 -9.92
C ILE A 182 -0.59 15.53 -8.66
N GLU A 183 0.21 15.19 -7.66
CA GLU A 183 -0.24 15.00 -6.28
C GLU A 183 -0.81 16.35 -5.83
N THR A 184 -2.12 16.55 -5.98
CA THR A 184 -2.80 17.63 -5.26
C THR A 184 -2.82 17.25 -3.78
N GLN A 185 -1.71 17.47 -3.09
CA GLN A 185 -1.75 17.71 -1.65
C GLN A 185 -2.69 18.92 -1.48
N ALA A 186 -3.81 18.73 -0.78
CA ALA A 186 -4.68 19.83 -0.40
C ALA A 186 -3.84 20.79 0.45
N VAL A 187 -3.41 21.90 -0.14
CA VAL A 187 -2.67 22.94 0.57
C VAL A 187 -3.67 23.62 1.49
N GLU A 188 -3.55 23.41 2.80
CA GLU A 188 -4.32 24.16 3.79
C GLU A 188 -3.96 25.66 3.68
N LEU A 189 -4.93 26.46 3.23
CA LEU A 189 -4.82 27.90 3.13
C LEU A 189 -4.80 28.54 4.53
N ALA A 190 -4.28 29.77 4.61
CA ALA A 190 -4.23 30.55 5.84
C ALA A 190 -5.63 30.75 6.43
N THR A 191 -5.74 30.67 7.76
CA THR A 191 -7.00 30.90 8.45
C THR A 191 -7.37 32.38 8.47
N ALA A 192 -8.65 32.71 8.66
CA ALA A 192 -9.12 34.10 8.74
C ALA A 192 -8.37 34.92 9.82
N GLU A 193 -8.02 34.29 10.94
CA GLU A 193 -7.24 34.91 12.01
C GLU A 193 -5.81 35.26 11.59
N GLN A 194 -5.16 34.40 10.80
CA GLN A 194 -3.82 34.65 10.26
C GLN A 194 -3.84 35.80 9.26
N LEU A 195 -4.86 35.88 8.40
CA LEU A 195 -5.04 36.96 7.43
C LEU A 195 -5.28 38.31 8.11
N GLU A 196 -6.11 38.35 9.15
CA GLU A 196 -6.37 39.58 9.92
C GLU A 196 -5.10 40.08 10.61
N LYS A 197 -4.33 39.18 11.23
CA LYS A 197 -3.05 39.52 11.88
C LYS A 197 -2.04 40.06 10.86
N LEU A 198 -2.01 39.47 9.68
CA LEU A 198 -1.08 39.84 8.63
C LEU A 198 -1.42 41.22 8.02
N ASN A 199 -2.70 41.51 7.81
CA ASN A 199 -3.16 42.85 7.38
C ASN A 199 -2.71 43.95 8.35
N LYS A 200 -2.94 43.76 9.65
CA LYS A 200 -2.52 44.72 10.69
C LYS A 200 -1.00 44.94 10.69
N LEU A 201 -0.22 43.86 10.56
CA LEU A 201 1.24 43.94 10.54
C LEU A 201 1.78 44.61 9.26
N ILE A 202 1.15 44.40 8.12
CA ILE A 202 1.54 45.05 6.86
C ILE A 202 1.32 46.57 6.95
N GLU A 203 0.18 47.00 7.49
CA GLU A 203 -0.11 48.43 7.73
C GLU A 203 0.90 49.06 8.69
N LEU A 204 1.17 48.41 9.82
CA LEU A 204 2.10 48.91 10.84
C LEU A 204 3.56 48.99 10.37
N THR A 205 4.00 48.05 9.54
CA THR A 205 5.38 48.00 9.03
C THR A 205 5.57 48.72 7.70
N ASN A 206 4.50 49.28 7.14
CA ASN A 206 4.43 49.86 5.79
C ASN A 206 5.08 48.95 4.73
N THR A 207 4.76 47.65 4.80
CA THR A 207 5.40 46.64 3.93
C THR A 207 4.82 46.66 2.53
N ASP A 208 5.70 46.66 1.53
CA ASP A 208 5.36 46.53 0.11
C ASP A 208 4.73 45.16 -0.17
N THR A 209 3.40 45.15 -0.36
CA THR A 209 2.59 43.96 -0.58
C THR A 209 2.92 43.27 -1.90
N ALA A 210 3.29 44.01 -2.94
CA ALA A 210 3.60 43.44 -4.26
C ALA A 210 4.88 42.60 -4.20
N LYS A 211 5.92 43.08 -3.49
CA LYS A 211 7.15 42.30 -3.28
C LYS A 211 6.94 41.11 -2.36
N ALA A 212 6.10 41.25 -1.33
CA ALA A 212 5.77 40.14 -0.45
C ALA A 212 5.03 39.01 -1.19
N PHE A 213 4.04 39.36 -2.00
CA PHE A 213 3.28 38.40 -2.82
C PHE A 213 4.16 37.67 -3.83
N ALA A 214 5.08 38.39 -4.48
CA ALA A 214 6.08 37.79 -5.36
C ALA A 214 7.01 36.81 -4.62
N PHE A 215 7.45 37.14 -3.40
CA PHE A 215 8.30 36.27 -2.58
C PHE A 215 7.60 34.96 -2.18
N TYR A 216 6.31 35.04 -1.83
CA TYR A 216 5.52 33.87 -1.44
C TYR A 216 4.90 33.12 -2.62
N GLY A 217 4.95 33.69 -3.83
CA GLY A 217 4.40 33.10 -5.05
C GLY A 217 2.87 33.07 -5.06
N VAL A 218 2.22 34.08 -4.49
CA VAL A 218 0.75 34.21 -4.40
C VAL A 218 0.31 35.54 -5.01
N GLN A 219 -0.95 35.67 -5.44
CA GLN A 219 -1.46 36.93 -5.98
C GLN A 219 -2.08 37.83 -4.89
N ASN A 220 -2.56 37.21 -3.81
CA ASN A 220 -3.16 37.89 -2.68
C ASN A 220 -2.96 37.08 -1.39
N LEU A 221 -3.35 37.65 -0.25
CA LEU A 221 -3.20 37.04 1.07
C LEU A 221 -4.06 35.77 1.23
N GLU A 222 -5.24 35.72 0.61
CA GLU A 222 -6.18 34.59 0.72
C GLU A 222 -5.66 33.30 0.06
N GLN A 223 -4.74 33.43 -0.90
CA GLN A 223 -4.06 32.32 -1.56
C GLN A 223 -2.83 31.82 -0.79
N LEU A 224 -2.53 32.39 0.38
CA LEU A 224 -1.34 32.05 1.14
C LEU A 224 -1.51 30.71 1.86
N PRO A 225 -0.61 29.73 1.63
CA PRO A 225 -0.54 28.50 2.44
C PRO A 225 -0.26 28.82 3.90
N LYS A 226 -0.84 28.05 4.83
CA LYS A 226 -0.70 28.24 6.28
C LYS A 226 0.76 28.37 6.74
N THR A 227 1.64 27.52 6.23
CA THR A 227 3.08 27.54 6.56
C THR A 227 3.78 28.83 6.12
N LYS A 228 3.37 29.39 4.97
CA LYS A 228 3.90 30.67 4.47
C LYS A 228 3.31 31.86 5.22
N ALA A 229 2.04 31.77 5.64
CA ALA A 229 1.40 32.77 6.49
C ALA A 229 2.10 32.88 7.85
N ASP A 230 2.41 31.76 8.50
CA ASP A 230 3.14 31.75 9.78
C ASP A 230 4.53 32.38 9.64
N HIS A 231 5.25 32.06 8.56
CA HIS A 231 6.54 32.69 8.29
C HIS A 231 6.40 34.19 8.07
N PHE A 232 5.40 34.64 7.29
CA PHE A 232 5.23 36.04 6.98
C PHE A 232 4.88 36.86 8.23
N ILE A 233 3.98 36.33 9.07
CA ILE A 233 3.64 36.92 10.37
C ILE A 233 4.89 37.05 11.25
N LYS A 234 5.71 36.00 11.33
CA LYS A 234 6.96 36.01 12.13
C LYS A 234 7.92 37.10 11.64
N THR A 235 8.16 37.18 10.33
CA THR A 235 9.08 38.17 9.75
C THR A 235 8.61 39.60 10.00
N LEU A 236 7.31 39.88 9.87
CA LEU A 236 6.79 41.22 10.12
C LEU A 236 6.81 41.59 11.60
N SER A 237 6.54 40.63 12.48
CA SER A 237 6.63 40.83 13.94
C SER A 237 8.07 41.18 14.34
N GLU A 238 9.06 40.43 13.86
CA GLU A 238 10.48 40.72 14.13
C GLU A 238 10.94 42.07 13.57
N ARG A 239 10.37 42.51 12.43
CA ARG A 239 10.66 43.83 11.86
C ARG A 239 10.05 44.95 12.71
N LEU A 240 8.82 44.76 13.18
CA LEU A 240 8.13 45.71 14.05
C LEU A 240 8.84 45.87 15.39
N ASP A 241 9.31 44.77 15.98
CA ASP A 241 10.09 44.80 17.23
C ASP A 241 11.40 45.58 17.06
N LYS A 242 12.10 45.40 15.93
CA LYS A 242 13.33 46.15 15.62
C LYS A 242 13.07 47.65 15.41
N GLN A 243 11.97 48.01 14.75
CA GLN A 243 11.58 49.42 14.58
C GLN A 243 11.22 50.07 15.92
N SER A 244 10.53 49.34 16.80
CA SER A 244 10.15 49.82 18.14
C SER A 244 11.38 50.02 19.05
N GLN A 245 12.37 49.12 18.97
CA GLN A 245 13.63 49.24 19.72
C GLN A 245 14.51 50.40 19.22
N GLN A 246 14.52 50.67 17.92
CA GLN A 246 15.22 51.83 17.35
C GLN A 246 14.56 53.16 17.73
N ALA A 247 13.22 53.20 17.77
CA ALA A 247 12.49 54.38 18.22
C ALA A 247 12.78 54.70 19.71
N GLN A 248 12.78 53.68 20.58
CA GLN A 248 13.12 53.85 22.00
C GLN A 248 14.59 54.24 22.24
N GLN A 249 15.55 53.76 21.44
CA GLN A 249 16.95 54.22 21.55
C GLN A 249 17.15 55.66 21.07
N THR A 250 16.29 56.15 20.18
CA THR A 250 16.38 57.53 19.67
C THR A 250 15.79 58.52 20.69
N GLU A 251 14.73 58.14 21.43
CA GLU A 251 14.15 58.97 22.51
C GLU A 251 15.04 59.08 23.76
N ILE A 252 15.84 58.06 24.09
CA ILE A 252 16.75 58.10 25.26
C ILE A 252 18.02 58.93 24.96
N GLY A 253 18.29 59.24 23.69
CA GLY A 253 19.45 60.03 23.25
C GLY A 253 19.28 61.54 23.28
N GLU A 254 18.08 62.06 23.56
CA GLU A 254 17.77 63.49 23.54
C GLU A 254 17.63 64.16 24.94
N GLU A 255 17.87 63.44 26.04
CA GLU A 255 17.96 64.04 27.38
C GLU A 255 19.36 63.87 28.00
N VAL A 256 20.28 64.78 27.64
CA VAL A 256 21.30 65.25 28.60
C VAL A 256 21.30 66.78 28.56
N PRO A 257 20.80 67.46 29.60
CA PRO A 257 20.75 68.91 29.66
C PRO A 257 22.06 69.54 30.19
N LEU A 258 22.43 70.64 29.52
CA LEU A 258 23.39 71.72 29.85
C LEU A 258 24.87 71.35 30.06
#